data_AF-A0A952V775-F1
#
_entry.id   AF-A0A952V775-F1
#
_cell.length_a   1.000
_cell.length_b   1.000
_cell.length_c   1.000
_cell.angle_alpha   90.00
_cell.angle_beta   90.00
_cell.angle_gamma   90.00
#
_symmetry.space_group_name_H-M   'P 1'
#
loop_
_entity.id
_entity.type
_entity.pdbx_description
1 polymer ?
#
loop_
_entity_poly.entity_id
_entity_poly.type
_entity_poly.pdbx_seq_one_letter_code
_entity_poly.pdbx_strand_id
1 'polypeptide(L)'
;MENDTSNNTTLQKLCGAKTRSGGACRTKAMFNGRCRMHGGTSLSGHASPSFKHGRYSKYLPTHLSDCYKKAVDDPELMDLRDEIALVTIYIQERLEKLRTGESAELYTVLGSLLDEFDNAIENEDFAESRRVIDLMKVTVRQGIRSYKQYEALQPMIEQRRRLVDSEARRLKDMGQTISLEQAYGLMLLIADIVKTHVTDQDTLAAITRELADVAG
;
A
#
# COMPACT_ATOMS: atom_id res chain seq x y z
N MET A 1 36.04 13.91 50.24
CA MET A 1 36.32 13.75 48.80
C MET A 1 36.50 12.26 48.58
N GLU A 2 35.42 11.55 48.33
CA GLU A 2 35.42 10.11 48.06
C GLU A 2 34.77 9.92 46.68
N ASN A 3 35.57 9.44 45.73
CA ASN A 3 35.17 9.12 44.37
C ASN A 3 34.46 7.78 44.38
N ASP A 4 33.15 7.77 44.18
CA ASP A 4 32.35 6.56 44.04
C ASP A 4 32.23 6.21 42.54
N THR A 5 33.17 5.40 42.05
CA THR A 5 33.15 4.84 40.69
C THR A 5 32.18 3.67 40.63
N SER A 6 30.90 3.99 40.36
CA SER A 6 29.88 2.99 40.01
C SER A 6 30.22 2.29 38.68
N ASN A 7 30.73 1.06 38.78
CA ASN A 7 31.02 0.16 37.67
C ASN A 7 29.72 -0.24 36.93
N ASN A 8 29.52 0.32 35.73
CA ASN A 8 28.48 -0.07 34.78
C ASN A 8 28.80 -1.47 34.20
N THR A 9 28.36 -2.51 34.91
CA THR A 9 28.52 -3.90 34.48
C THR A 9 27.48 -4.21 33.41
N THR A 10 27.83 -3.97 32.14
CA THR A 10 27.04 -4.44 31.00
C THR A 10 27.08 -5.98 31.01
N LEU A 11 25.99 -6.62 31.47
CA LEU A 11 25.81 -8.08 31.43
C LEU A 11 26.12 -8.60 30.02
N GLN A 12 27.30 -9.21 29.86
CA GLN A 12 27.83 -9.62 28.57
C GLN A 12 27.06 -10.85 28.09
N LYS A 13 26.09 -10.65 27.18
CA LYS A 13 25.22 -11.71 26.66
C LYS A 13 26.05 -12.82 25.99
N LEU A 14 25.75 -14.08 26.30
CA LEU A 14 26.35 -15.26 25.68
C LEU A 14 25.56 -15.64 24.41
N CYS A 15 26.21 -16.29 23.44
CA CYS A 15 25.62 -16.63 22.15
C CYS A 15 24.43 -17.59 22.24
N GLY A 16 24.50 -18.61 23.11
CA GLY A 16 23.42 -19.57 23.36
C GLY A 16 23.04 -20.50 22.20
N ALA A 17 23.71 -20.43 21.04
CA ALA A 17 23.42 -21.31 19.90
C ALA A 17 23.80 -22.77 20.17
N LYS A 18 23.08 -23.74 19.59
CA LYS A 18 23.37 -25.17 19.76
C LYS A 18 24.69 -25.52 19.07
N THR A 19 25.65 -26.04 19.84
CA THR A 19 26.96 -26.52 19.37
C THR A 19 26.83 -27.91 18.75
N ARG A 20 27.86 -28.35 18.00
CA ARG A 20 27.91 -29.71 17.42
C ARG A 20 27.86 -30.81 18.49
N SER A 21 28.37 -30.54 19.68
CA SER A 21 28.30 -31.40 20.87
C SER A 21 26.94 -31.34 21.60
N GLY A 22 25.93 -30.68 21.03
CA GLY A 22 24.57 -30.64 21.58
C GLY A 22 24.31 -29.59 22.68
N GLY A 23 25.36 -29.05 23.31
CA GLY A 23 25.25 -28.01 24.34
C GLY A 23 25.09 -26.58 23.80
N ALA A 24 24.68 -25.64 24.66
CA ALA A 24 24.56 -24.22 24.32
C ALA A 24 25.93 -23.51 24.25
N CYS A 25 26.12 -22.66 23.24
CA CYS A 25 27.35 -21.94 23.01
C CYS A 25 27.58 -20.86 24.08
N ARG A 26 28.70 -20.99 24.80
CA ARG A 26 29.13 -20.06 25.86
C ARG A 26 30.06 -18.96 25.37
N THR A 27 30.26 -18.83 24.06
CA THR A 27 31.08 -17.74 23.50
C THR A 27 30.32 -16.41 23.63
N LYS A 28 31.03 -15.30 23.83
CA LYS A 28 30.46 -13.94 23.88
C LYS A 28 29.66 -13.66 22.60
N ALA A 29 28.46 -13.14 22.76
CA ALA A 29 27.63 -12.72 21.64
C ALA A 29 28.13 -11.39 21.06
N MET A 30 28.03 -11.25 19.74
CA MET A 30 28.18 -9.97 19.04
C MET A 30 26.86 -9.17 19.12
N PHE A 31 26.81 -8.00 18.49
CA PHE A 31 25.64 -7.12 18.51
C PHE A 31 24.33 -7.81 18.11
N ASN A 32 24.38 -8.77 17.18
CA ASN A 32 23.22 -9.54 16.73
C ASN A 32 22.81 -10.70 17.66
N GLY A 33 23.44 -10.85 18.83
CA GLY A 33 23.14 -11.90 19.80
C GLY A 33 23.79 -13.26 19.51
N ARG A 34 24.63 -13.38 18.47
CA ARG A 34 25.37 -14.61 18.12
C ARG A 34 26.88 -14.38 18.13
N CYS A 35 27.67 -15.43 18.40
CA CYS A 35 29.13 -15.33 18.29
C CYS A 35 29.57 -15.49 16.83
N ARG A 36 30.82 -15.14 16.54
CA ARG A 36 31.43 -15.26 15.20
C ARG A 36 31.19 -16.62 14.54
N MET A 37 31.29 -17.71 15.31
CA MET A 37 31.14 -19.09 14.81
C MET A 37 29.69 -19.50 14.54
N HIS A 38 28.71 -18.78 15.09
CA HIS A 38 27.28 -19.09 14.96
C HIS A 38 26.51 -17.96 14.25
N GLY A 39 27.16 -17.28 13.30
CA GLY A 39 26.52 -16.26 12.46
C GLY A 39 26.60 -14.83 13.01
N GLY A 40 27.47 -14.56 13.98
CA GLY A 40 27.71 -13.22 14.52
C GLY A 40 28.21 -12.20 13.47
N THR A 41 28.89 -12.69 12.44
CA THR A 41 29.41 -11.89 11.31
C THR A 41 28.51 -11.93 10.07
N SER A 42 27.40 -12.66 10.11
CA SER A 42 26.49 -12.75 8.97
C SER A 42 25.84 -11.39 8.74
N LEU A 43 25.92 -10.92 7.50
CA LEU A 43 25.22 -9.71 7.07
C LEU A 43 23.69 -9.93 7.20
N SER A 44 22.98 -8.93 7.69
CA SER A 44 21.54 -8.99 7.95
C SER A 44 20.84 -7.73 7.42
N GLY A 45 19.54 -7.84 7.15
CA GLY A 45 18.78 -6.72 6.58
C GLY A 45 19.33 -6.33 5.21
N HIS A 46 19.36 -5.03 4.90
CA HIS A 46 19.78 -4.47 3.60
C HIS A 46 21.22 -4.82 3.21
N ALA A 47 22.06 -5.16 4.19
CA ALA A 47 23.44 -5.60 3.93
C ALA A 47 23.52 -7.07 3.50
N SER A 48 22.44 -7.86 3.62
CA SER A 48 22.42 -9.25 3.19
C SER A 48 22.21 -9.35 1.67
N PRO A 49 22.99 -10.16 0.94
CA PRO A 49 22.75 -10.46 -0.47
C PRO A 49 21.38 -11.10 -0.74
N SER A 50 20.76 -11.71 0.28
CA SER A 50 19.42 -12.32 0.19
C SER A 50 18.27 -11.35 0.48
N PHE A 51 18.55 -10.07 0.73
CA PHE A 51 17.54 -9.07 1.01
C PHE A 51 16.77 -8.71 -0.26
N LYS A 52 15.54 -9.25 -0.38
CA LYS A 52 14.63 -8.95 -1.51
C LYS A 52 13.72 -7.76 -1.21
N HIS A 53 13.05 -7.81 -0.07
CA HIS A 53 12.16 -6.75 0.42
C HIS A 53 12.14 -6.78 1.95
N GLY A 54 12.09 -5.59 2.58
CA GLY A 54 12.18 -5.43 4.04
C GLY A 54 11.06 -6.06 4.86
N ARG A 55 10.04 -6.65 4.22
CA ARG A 55 8.81 -7.20 4.85
C ARG A 55 9.07 -8.24 5.96
N TYR A 56 10.13 -9.03 5.85
CA TYR A 56 10.53 -10.02 6.87
C TYR A 56 11.83 -9.66 7.58
N SER A 57 12.33 -8.45 7.35
CA SER A 57 13.54 -7.96 7.99
C SER A 57 13.26 -7.77 9.48
N LYS A 58 14.06 -8.41 10.33
CA LYS A 58 14.09 -8.10 11.77
C LYS A 58 14.61 -6.68 12.06
N TYR A 59 15.11 -5.99 11.04
CA TYR A 59 15.60 -4.64 11.12
C TYR A 59 14.59 -3.67 10.53
N LEU A 60 13.91 -2.94 11.41
CA LEU A 60 13.12 -1.76 11.10
C LEU A 60 14.01 -0.53 11.37
N PRO A 61 14.23 0.37 10.39
CA PRO A 61 14.98 1.60 10.62
C PRO A 61 14.41 2.39 11.80
N THR A 62 15.27 2.92 12.66
CA THR A 62 14.87 3.62 13.90
C THR A 62 13.90 4.76 13.65
N HIS A 63 14.09 5.54 12.58
CA HIS A 63 13.19 6.65 12.22
C HIS A 63 11.77 6.22 11.81
N LEU A 64 11.56 4.93 11.52
CA LEU A 64 10.25 4.37 11.16
C LEU A 64 9.59 3.61 12.31
N SER A 65 10.29 3.41 13.44
CA SER A 65 9.77 2.58 14.53
C SER A 65 8.47 3.12 15.12
N ASP A 66 8.36 4.43 15.27
CA ASP A 66 7.18 5.04 15.88
C ASP A 66 6.02 5.10 14.88
N CYS A 67 6.30 5.40 13.61
CA CYS A 67 5.29 5.36 12.54
C CYS A 67 4.73 3.94 12.35
N TYR A 68 5.59 2.91 12.41
CA TYR A 68 5.16 1.52 12.33
C TYR A 68 4.23 1.13 13.47
N LYS A 69 4.57 1.48 14.72
CA LYS A 69 3.71 1.19 15.87
C LYS A 69 2.35 1.86 15.72
N LYS A 70 2.35 3.16 15.38
CA LYS A 70 1.12 3.90 15.11
C LYS A 70 0.26 3.24 14.04
N ALA A 71 0.87 2.80 12.94
CA ALA A 71 0.15 2.12 11.86
C ALA A 71 -0.41 0.76 12.27
N VAL A 72 0.30 -0.02 13.09
CA VAL A 72 -0.19 -1.33 13.57
C VAL A 72 -1.38 -1.16 14.52
N ASP A 73 -1.35 -0.13 15.35
CA ASP A 73 -2.39 0.15 16.35
C ASP A 73 -3.57 0.94 15.77
N ASP A 74 -3.53 1.28 14.48
CA ASP A 74 -4.55 2.08 13.81
C ASP A 74 -5.76 1.22 13.39
N PRO A 75 -6.95 1.43 13.98
CA PRO A 75 -8.16 0.71 13.60
C PRO A 75 -8.65 1.06 12.18
N GLU A 76 -8.21 2.19 11.62
CA GLU A 76 -8.54 2.67 10.29
C GLU A 76 -7.46 2.36 9.26
N LEU A 77 -6.44 1.53 9.61
CA LEU A 77 -5.35 1.17 8.69
C LEU A 77 -5.82 0.60 7.34
N MET A 78 -7.01 -0.01 7.30
CA MET A 78 -7.62 -0.56 6.09
C MET A 78 -8.65 0.36 5.42
N ASP A 79 -8.94 1.53 5.99
CA ASP A 79 -9.76 2.55 5.34
C ASP A 79 -8.94 3.18 4.21
N LEU A 80 -9.46 3.12 2.98
CA LEU A 80 -8.75 3.61 1.80
C LEU A 80 -9.36 4.90 1.23
N ARG A 81 -10.32 5.53 1.92
CA ARG A 81 -11.05 6.69 1.39
C ARG A 81 -10.12 7.87 1.11
N ASP A 82 -9.17 8.12 2.00
CA ASP A 82 -8.22 9.23 1.86
C ASP A 82 -7.23 8.96 0.73
N GLU A 83 -6.73 7.74 0.57
CA GLU A 83 -5.88 7.35 -0.55
C GLU A 83 -6.63 7.46 -1.88
N ILE A 84 -7.90 7.03 -1.92
CA ILE A 84 -8.76 7.17 -3.10
C ILE A 84 -8.93 8.65 -3.45
N ALA A 85 -9.23 9.50 -2.46
CA ALA A 85 -9.39 10.94 -2.66
C ALA A 85 -8.09 11.57 -3.18
N LEU A 86 -6.96 11.23 -2.56
CA LEU A 86 -5.65 11.74 -2.93
C LEU A 86 -5.27 11.35 -4.37
N VAL A 87 -5.39 10.07 -4.73
CA VAL A 87 -5.13 9.61 -6.10
C VAL A 87 -6.10 10.27 -7.10
N THR A 88 -7.37 10.46 -6.72
CA THR A 88 -8.35 11.15 -7.56
C THR A 88 -7.95 12.59 -7.84
N ILE A 89 -7.54 13.34 -6.82
CA ILE A 89 -7.06 14.73 -6.96
C ILE A 89 -5.81 14.77 -7.84
N TYR A 90 -4.84 13.88 -7.64
CA TYR A 90 -3.65 13.83 -8.48
C TYR A 90 -3.93 13.49 -9.94
N ILE A 91 -4.92 12.63 -10.21
CA ILE A 91 -5.37 12.36 -11.58
C ILE A 91 -5.97 13.64 -12.18
N GLN A 92 -6.83 14.33 -11.42
CA GLN A 92 -7.48 15.55 -11.88
C GLN A 92 -6.46 16.67 -12.15
N GLU A 93 -5.53 16.92 -11.24
CA GLU A 93 -4.48 17.93 -11.40
C GLU A 93 -3.64 17.67 -12.66
N ARG A 94 -3.28 16.41 -12.92
CA ARG A 94 -2.54 16.02 -14.13
C ARG A 94 -3.39 16.14 -15.39
N LEU A 95 -4.67 15.78 -15.34
CA LEU A 95 -5.61 15.97 -16.46
C LEU A 95 -5.79 17.44 -16.80
N GLU A 96 -5.89 18.33 -15.80
CA GLU A 96 -6.00 19.77 -16.02
C GLU A 96 -4.76 20.33 -16.72
N LYS A 97 -3.57 19.89 -16.31
CA LYS A 97 -2.30 20.23 -16.99
C LYS A 97 -2.22 19.72 -18.43
N LEU A 98 -2.93 18.64 -18.77
CA LEU A 98 -3.01 18.10 -20.13
C LEU A 98 -4.11 18.76 -20.98
N ARG A 99 -5.18 19.23 -20.34
CA ARG A 99 -6.36 19.80 -21.01
C ARG A 99 -6.14 21.23 -21.49
N THR A 100 -5.01 21.88 -21.15
CA THR A 100 -4.67 23.21 -21.66
C THR A 100 -4.41 23.19 -23.16
N GLY A 101 -5.45 23.14 -24.00
CA GLY A 101 -5.45 23.50 -25.43
C GLY A 101 -4.60 22.67 -26.40
N GLU A 102 -3.61 21.92 -25.91
CA GLU A 102 -2.46 21.51 -26.70
C GLU A 102 -2.87 20.65 -27.88
N SER A 103 -3.78 19.68 -27.75
CA SER A 103 -4.03 18.76 -28.87
C SER A 103 -4.66 19.45 -30.08
N ALA A 104 -5.73 20.25 -29.89
CA ALA A 104 -6.38 20.92 -31.00
C ALA A 104 -5.50 22.04 -31.59
N GLU A 105 -4.87 22.84 -30.74
CA GLU A 105 -3.96 23.91 -31.16
C GLU A 105 -2.73 23.35 -31.89
N LEU A 106 -2.15 22.24 -31.42
CA LEU A 106 -1.02 21.58 -32.10
C LEU A 106 -1.40 21.09 -33.49
N TYR A 107 -2.60 20.51 -33.68
CA TYR A 107 -3.03 20.08 -35.01
C TYR A 107 -3.32 21.26 -35.93
N THR A 108 -3.89 22.36 -35.42
CA THR A 108 -4.05 23.60 -36.19
C THR A 108 -2.70 24.18 -36.62
N VAL A 109 -1.73 24.25 -35.70
CA VAL A 109 -0.37 24.71 -36.00
C VAL A 109 0.35 23.78 -36.98
N LEU A 110 0.19 22.46 -36.86
CA LEU A 110 0.76 21.51 -37.82
C LEU A 110 0.14 21.68 -39.20
N GLY A 111 -1.17 21.92 -39.30
CA GLY A 111 -1.85 22.22 -40.56
C GLY A 111 -1.27 23.47 -41.23
N SER A 112 -1.13 24.58 -40.49
CA SER A 112 -0.56 25.80 -41.07
C SER A 112 0.90 25.63 -41.48
N LEU A 113 1.69 24.88 -40.71
CA LEU A 113 3.08 24.57 -41.07
C LEU A 113 3.17 23.67 -42.31
N LEU A 114 2.20 22.77 -42.53
CA LEU A 114 2.14 21.99 -43.78
C LEU A 114 1.88 22.91 -44.98
N ASP A 115 0.91 23.81 -44.87
CA ASP A 115 0.62 24.78 -45.94
C ASP A 115 1.84 25.70 -46.21
N GLU A 116 2.52 26.19 -45.17
CA GLU A 116 3.77 26.96 -45.30
C GLU A 116 4.88 26.14 -45.98
N PHE A 117 4.98 24.85 -45.66
CA PHE A 117 5.97 23.96 -46.25
C PHE A 117 5.70 23.73 -47.73
N ASP A 118 4.46 23.44 -48.10
CA ASP A 118 4.06 23.22 -49.49
C ASP A 118 4.33 24.47 -50.34
N ASN A 119 3.98 25.65 -49.84
CA ASN A 119 4.31 26.93 -50.49
C ASN A 119 5.83 27.14 -50.64
N ALA A 120 6.64 26.82 -49.62
CA ALA A 120 8.09 26.95 -49.70
C ALA A 120 8.71 26.01 -50.75
N ILE A 121 8.16 24.80 -50.89
CA ILE A 121 8.58 23.83 -51.89
C ILE A 121 8.20 24.29 -53.30
N GLU A 122 6.96 24.78 -53.50
CA GLU A 122 6.50 25.31 -54.79
C GLU A 122 7.36 26.50 -55.27
N ASN A 123 7.84 27.32 -54.34
CA ASN A 123 8.69 28.48 -54.64
C ASN A 123 10.20 28.15 -54.66
N GLU A 124 10.58 26.88 -54.49
CA GLU A 124 11.98 26.43 -54.39
C GLU A 124 12.80 27.15 -53.28
N ASP A 125 12.13 27.63 -52.23
CA ASP A 125 12.77 28.32 -51.10
C ASP A 125 13.27 27.30 -50.06
N PHE A 126 14.46 26.77 -50.31
CA PHE A 126 15.10 25.79 -49.44
C PHE A 126 15.36 26.30 -48.01
N ALA A 127 15.59 27.60 -47.84
CA ALA A 127 15.84 28.17 -46.51
C ALA A 127 14.56 28.13 -45.68
N GLU A 128 13.45 28.51 -46.29
CA GLU A 128 12.13 28.49 -45.66
C GLU A 128 11.62 27.07 -45.43
N SER A 129 11.76 26.17 -46.41
CA SER A 129 11.41 24.75 -46.24
C SER A 129 12.13 24.13 -45.04
N ARG A 130 13.41 24.46 -44.84
CA ARG A 130 14.19 23.97 -43.70
C ARG A 130 13.70 24.56 -42.37
N ARG A 131 13.39 25.85 -42.34
CA ARG A 131 12.82 26.53 -41.16
C ARG A 131 11.51 25.88 -40.73
N VAL A 132 10.59 25.67 -41.67
CA VAL A 132 9.27 25.09 -41.42
C VAL A 132 9.40 23.65 -40.93
N ILE A 133 10.26 22.82 -41.54
CA ILE A 133 10.54 21.45 -41.05
C ILE A 133 11.03 21.46 -39.60
N ASP A 134 11.92 22.38 -39.23
CA ASP A 134 12.43 22.44 -37.86
C ASP A 134 11.35 22.86 -36.86
N LEU A 135 10.44 23.76 -37.25
CA LEU A 135 9.24 24.08 -36.46
C LEU A 135 8.30 22.87 -36.33
N MET A 136 8.01 22.17 -37.42
CA MET A 136 7.18 20.96 -37.39
C MET A 136 7.76 19.91 -36.42
N LYS A 137 9.08 19.70 -36.44
CA LYS A 137 9.74 18.78 -35.49
C LYS A 137 9.54 19.20 -34.04
N VAL A 138 9.60 20.50 -33.73
CA VAL A 138 9.35 21.02 -32.38
C VAL A 138 7.90 20.74 -31.97
N THR A 139 6.94 21.05 -32.84
CA THR A 139 5.50 20.84 -32.61
C THR A 139 5.16 19.37 -32.42
N VAL A 140 5.68 18.48 -33.26
CA VAL A 140 5.49 17.02 -33.12
C VAL A 140 6.10 16.51 -31.81
N ARG A 141 7.31 16.97 -31.44
CA ARG A 141 7.93 16.59 -30.17
C ARG A 141 7.13 17.06 -28.96
N GLN A 142 6.49 18.23 -29.04
CA GLN A 142 5.56 18.68 -28.01
C GLN A 142 4.39 17.72 -27.89
N GLY A 143 3.70 17.39 -28.99
CA GLY A 143 2.61 16.42 -28.98
C GLY A 143 2.99 15.05 -28.43
N ILE A 144 4.18 14.53 -28.78
CA ILE A 144 4.70 13.27 -28.22
C ILE A 144 4.88 13.36 -26.70
N ARG A 145 5.39 14.48 -26.18
CA ARG A 145 5.55 14.66 -24.72
C ARG A 145 4.19 14.66 -24.01
N SER A 146 3.20 15.37 -24.56
CA SER A 146 1.85 15.43 -24.00
C SER A 146 1.17 14.05 -24.04
N TYR A 147 1.33 13.30 -25.13
CA TYR A 147 0.84 11.92 -25.22
C TYR A 147 1.47 10.99 -24.17
N LYS A 148 2.79 11.06 -23.97
CA LYS A 148 3.47 10.26 -22.94
C LYS A 148 2.98 10.58 -21.52
N GLN A 149 2.68 11.84 -21.25
CA GLN A 149 2.10 12.24 -19.97
C GLN A 149 0.68 11.66 -19.80
N TYR A 150 -0.11 11.58 -20.87
CA TYR A 150 -1.41 10.90 -20.85
C TYR A 150 -1.27 9.39 -20.63
N GLU A 151 -0.32 8.72 -21.30
CA GLU A 151 -0.05 7.30 -21.08
C GLU A 151 0.33 7.02 -19.61
N ALA A 152 1.11 7.91 -19.00
CA ALA A 152 1.47 7.83 -17.59
C ALA A 152 0.29 8.00 -16.60
N LEU A 153 -0.89 8.45 -17.05
CA LEU A 153 -2.10 8.47 -16.24
C LEU A 153 -2.77 7.11 -16.09
N GLN A 154 -2.61 6.21 -17.07
CA GLN A 154 -3.26 4.90 -17.04
C GLN A 154 -2.95 4.09 -15.77
N PRO A 155 -1.68 4.00 -15.32
CA PRO A 155 -1.36 3.33 -14.06
C PRO A 155 -2.05 3.96 -12.84
N MET A 156 -2.25 5.27 -12.82
CA MET A 156 -2.91 5.96 -11.71
C MET A 156 -4.42 5.69 -11.69
N ILE A 157 -5.06 5.69 -12.85
CA ILE A 157 -6.48 5.35 -12.99
C ILE A 157 -6.71 3.90 -12.53
N GLU A 158 -5.82 2.99 -12.92
CA GLU A 158 -5.86 1.60 -12.47
C GLU A 158 -5.60 1.46 -10.97
N GLN A 159 -4.66 2.24 -10.41
CA GLN A 159 -4.44 2.29 -8.96
C GLN A 159 -5.70 2.76 -8.22
N ARG A 160 -6.34 3.83 -8.68
CA ARG A 160 -7.61 4.33 -8.10
C ARG A 160 -8.68 3.25 -8.15
N ARG A 161 -8.84 2.57 -9.30
CA ARG A 161 -9.81 1.48 -9.48
C ARG A 161 -9.59 0.37 -8.44
N ARG A 162 -8.34 -0.07 -8.26
CA ARG A 162 -7.99 -1.12 -7.27
C ARG A 162 -8.28 -0.70 -5.83
N LEU A 163 -8.01 0.55 -5.48
CA LEU A 163 -8.31 1.08 -4.15
C LEU A 163 -9.82 1.10 -3.89
N VAL A 164 -10.59 1.63 -4.85
CA VAL A 164 -12.07 1.66 -4.79
C VAL A 164 -12.65 0.25 -4.66
N ASP A 165 -12.17 -0.71 -5.46
CA ASP A 165 -12.60 -2.10 -5.39
C ASP A 165 -12.31 -2.73 -4.02
N SER A 166 -11.21 -2.36 -3.38
CA SER A 166 -10.80 -2.89 -2.08
C SER A 166 -11.64 -2.28 -0.96
N GLU A 167 -11.88 -0.97 -1.00
CA GLU A 167 -12.77 -0.28 -0.06
C GLU A 167 -14.22 -0.77 -0.18
N ALA A 168 -14.72 -0.96 -1.41
CA ALA A 168 -16.06 -1.49 -1.63
C ALA A 168 -16.23 -2.91 -1.04
N ARG A 169 -15.20 -3.76 -1.17
CA ARG A 169 -15.18 -5.08 -0.50
C ARG A 169 -15.18 -4.93 1.02
N ARG A 170 -14.34 -4.07 1.58
CA ARG A 170 -14.29 -3.81 3.03
C ARG A 170 -15.65 -3.39 3.57
N LEU A 171 -16.33 -2.45 2.91
CA LEU A 171 -17.66 -1.98 3.31
C LEU A 171 -18.72 -3.08 3.21
N LYS A 172 -18.67 -3.89 2.15
CA LYS A 172 -19.55 -5.04 1.99
C LYS A 172 -19.33 -6.07 3.10
N ASP A 173 -18.08 -6.44 3.37
CA ASP A 173 -17.72 -7.43 4.37
C ASP A 173 -18.12 -6.94 5.78
N MET A 174 -17.89 -5.66 6.10
CA MET A 174 -18.37 -5.04 7.35
C MET A 174 -19.89 -5.07 7.47
N GLY A 175 -20.63 -4.82 6.38
CA GLY A 175 -22.10 -4.90 6.38
C GLY A 175 -22.64 -6.33 6.46
N GLN A 176 -21.83 -7.34 6.19
CA GLN A 176 -22.19 -8.77 6.25
C GLN A 176 -21.79 -9.43 7.57
N THR A 177 -21.09 -8.73 8.45
CA THR A 177 -20.80 -9.19 9.81
C THR A 177 -21.90 -8.73 10.76
N ILE A 178 -22.65 -9.69 11.33
CA ILE A 178 -23.55 -9.42 12.45
C ILE A 178 -22.68 -9.21 13.70
N SER A 179 -22.90 -8.13 14.45
CA SER A 179 -22.20 -7.94 15.72
C SER A 179 -22.62 -9.00 16.74
N LEU A 180 -21.79 -9.28 17.75
CA LEU A 180 -22.14 -10.25 18.79
C LEU A 180 -23.44 -9.85 19.52
N GLU A 181 -23.62 -8.56 19.78
CA GLU A 181 -24.86 -8.01 20.38
C GLU A 181 -26.08 -8.23 19.48
N GLN A 182 -25.95 -7.99 18.17
CA GLN A 182 -27.03 -8.24 17.21
C GLN A 182 -27.37 -9.74 17.11
N ALA A 183 -26.36 -10.61 17.20
CA ALA A 183 -26.55 -12.06 17.23
C ALA A 183 -27.31 -12.49 18.50
N TYR A 184 -26.93 -11.97 19.67
CA TYR A 184 -27.67 -12.21 20.92
C TYR A 184 -29.10 -11.67 20.86
N GLY A 185 -29.30 -10.46 20.32
CA GLY A 185 -30.62 -9.87 20.13
C GLY A 185 -31.53 -10.73 19.24
N LEU A 186 -30.98 -11.27 18.14
CA LEU A 186 -31.69 -12.19 17.27
C LEU A 186 -32.06 -13.50 17.98
N MET A 187 -31.12 -14.09 18.75
CA MET A 187 -31.38 -15.30 19.52
C MET A 187 -32.48 -15.11 20.58
N LEU A 188 -32.48 -13.96 21.29
CA LEU A 188 -33.52 -13.64 22.27
C LEU A 188 -34.89 -13.45 21.61
N LEU A 189 -34.94 -12.79 20.44
CA LEU A 189 -36.19 -12.64 19.68
C LEU A 189 -36.75 -14.00 19.25
N ILE A 190 -35.89 -14.90 18.75
CA ILE A 190 -36.28 -16.26 18.37
C ILE A 190 -36.80 -17.03 19.59
N ALA A 191 -36.10 -16.96 20.72
CA ALA A 191 -36.52 -17.63 21.96
C ALA A 191 -37.89 -17.12 22.46
N ASP A 192 -38.16 -15.82 22.33
CA ASP A 192 -39.44 -15.21 22.70
C ASP A 192 -40.59 -15.64 21.78
N ILE A 193 -40.34 -15.67 20.46
CA ILE A 193 -41.31 -16.17 19.47
C ILE A 193 -41.66 -17.64 19.76
N VAL A 194 -40.66 -18.47 20.04
CA VAL A 194 -40.86 -19.89 20.38
C VAL A 194 -41.69 -20.02 21.66
N LYS A 195 -41.36 -19.28 22.73
CA LYS A 195 -42.15 -19.27 23.97
C LYS A 195 -43.59 -18.83 23.77
N THR A 196 -43.81 -17.88 22.87
CA THR A 196 -45.13 -17.30 22.62
C THR A 196 -46.06 -18.24 21.85
N HIS A 197 -45.50 -19.05 20.94
CA HIS A 197 -46.29 -19.86 20.01
C HIS A 197 -46.29 -21.38 20.28
N VAL A 198 -45.32 -21.89 21.05
CA VAL A 198 -45.28 -23.31 21.42
C VAL A 198 -46.07 -23.52 22.71
N THR A 199 -47.22 -24.18 22.60
CA THR A 199 -48.11 -24.49 23.74
C THR A 199 -47.75 -25.78 24.47
N ASP A 200 -47.02 -26.69 23.84
CA ASP A 200 -46.54 -27.93 24.46
C ASP A 200 -45.29 -27.67 25.31
N GLN A 201 -45.40 -27.96 26.61
CA GLN A 201 -44.39 -27.62 27.61
C GLN A 201 -43.13 -28.48 27.46
N ASP A 202 -43.27 -29.74 27.06
CA ASP A 202 -42.15 -30.66 26.87
C ASP A 202 -41.34 -30.28 25.62
N THR A 203 -42.01 -29.96 24.51
CA THR A 203 -41.37 -29.44 23.30
C THR A 203 -40.68 -28.10 23.54
N LEU A 204 -41.31 -27.18 24.28
CA LEU A 204 -40.70 -25.90 24.62
C LEU A 204 -39.41 -26.06 25.44
N ALA A 205 -39.41 -26.98 26.42
CA ALA A 205 -38.25 -27.26 27.25
C ALA A 205 -37.09 -27.90 26.46
N ALA A 206 -37.39 -28.76 25.48
CA ALA A 206 -36.38 -29.34 24.60
C ALA A 206 -35.72 -28.28 23.70
N ILE A 207 -36.53 -27.45 23.01
CA ILE A 207 -36.03 -26.39 22.12
C ILE A 207 -35.19 -25.35 22.88
N THR A 208 -35.64 -24.95 24.07
CA THR A 208 -34.91 -23.95 24.88
C THR A 208 -33.54 -24.47 25.34
N ARG A 209 -33.43 -25.77 25.61
CA ARG A 209 -32.17 -26.42 26.00
C ARG A 209 -31.19 -26.46 24.84
N GLU A 210 -31.64 -26.86 23.65
CA GLU A 210 -30.80 -26.87 22.45
C GLU A 210 -30.37 -25.47 22.01
N LEU A 211 -31.23 -24.46 22.16
CA LEU A 211 -30.87 -23.06 21.89
C LEU A 211 -29.79 -22.53 22.86
N ALA A 212 -29.79 -22.98 24.12
CA ALA A 212 -28.76 -22.62 25.08
C ALA A 212 -27.39 -23.21 24.71
N ASP A 213 -27.36 -24.47 24.23
CA ASP A 213 -26.12 -25.13 23.79
C ASP A 213 -25.50 -24.46 22.54
N VAL A 214 -26.33 -23.87 21.67
CA VAL A 214 -25.87 -23.10 20.49
C VAL A 214 -25.32 -21.73 20.87
N ALA A 215 -25.78 -21.14 21.97
CA ALA A 215 -25.36 -19.82 22.44
C ALA A 215 -24.06 -19.84 23.28
N GLY A 216 -23.62 -21.02 23.74
CA GLY A 216 -22.42 -21.23 24.55
C GLY A 216 -22.71 -21.49 26.02
#